data_AF-A0A5A7NP37-F1
#
_entry.id   AF-A0A5A7NP37-F1
#
_cell.length_a   1.000
_cell.length_b   1.000
_cell.length_c   1.000
_cell.angle_alpha   90.00
_cell.angle_beta   90.00
_cell.angle_gamma   90.00
#
_symmetry.space_group_name_H-M   'P 1'
#
loop_
_entity.id
_entity.type
_entity.pdbx_description
1 polymer ?
#
loop_
_entity_poly.entity_id
_entity_poly.type
_entity_poly.pdbx_seq_one_letter_code
_entity_poly.pdbx_strand_id
1 'polypeptide(L)'
;MIELSLGSGPAQRVYGTTQSMEIPMRERPDNSQPLDAFIARKAEIDTMLDRLKTLSDDHFDTSPEEVNWGHVGTLSHYAELLKRITDAAFHEGEHAL
;
A
#
# COMPACT_ATOMS: atom_id res chain seq x y z
N MET A 1 62.93 35.84 51.89
CA MET A 1 63.23 34.40 51.77
C MET A 1 61.89 33.70 52.03
N ILE A 2 61.07 33.57 50.98
CA ILE A 2 60.58 32.29 50.38
C ILE A 2 59.98 31.38 51.47
N GLU A 3 58.68 31.10 51.49
CA GLU A 3 58.04 30.00 50.74
C GLU A 3 56.56 30.28 50.41
N LEU A 4 56.21 30.21 49.12
CA LEU A 4 54.83 30.10 48.62
C LEU A 4 54.43 28.62 48.66
N SER A 5 53.68 28.21 49.68
CA SER A 5 53.11 26.85 49.74
C SER A 5 51.87 26.77 48.84
N LEU A 6 52.01 26.05 47.72
CA LEU A 6 50.91 25.67 46.82
C LEU A 6 50.11 24.51 47.44
N GLY A 7 49.07 24.85 48.20
CA GLY A 7 48.06 23.90 48.64
C GLY A 7 47.10 23.55 47.50
N SER A 8 47.25 22.36 46.92
CA SER A 8 46.28 21.74 46.00
C SER A 8 44.99 21.40 46.74
N GLY A 9 43.91 22.12 46.43
CA GLY A 9 42.53 21.74 46.78
C GLY A 9 41.81 21.20 45.54
N PRO A 10 40.98 20.14 45.64
CA PRO A 10 40.40 19.50 44.48
C PRO A 10 39.35 20.40 43.81
N ALA A 11 39.46 20.50 42.48
CA ALA A 11 38.47 21.14 41.63
C ALA A 11 37.12 20.42 41.78
N GLN A 12 36.17 21.04 42.49
CA GLN A 12 34.77 20.62 42.45
C GLN A 12 34.21 20.99 41.07
N ARG A 13 34.29 20.04 40.14
CA ARG A 13 33.52 20.08 38.90
C ARG A 13 32.06 19.80 39.28
N VAL A 14 31.23 20.83 39.19
CA VAL A 14 29.77 20.68 39.15
C VAL A 14 29.46 19.88 37.89
N TYR A 15 29.26 18.57 38.03
CA TYR A 15 28.76 17.74 36.95
C TYR A 15 27.30 18.14 36.74
N GLY A 16 27.03 18.80 35.62
CA GLY A 16 25.69 19.16 35.20
C GLY A 16 24.78 17.95 35.23
N THR A 17 23.57 18.18 35.71
CA THR A 17 22.42 17.27 35.65
C THR A 17 22.43 16.55 34.30
N THR A 18 22.56 15.23 34.32
CA THR A 18 22.21 14.41 33.16
C THR A 18 20.71 14.52 33.00
N GLN A 19 20.27 15.58 32.29
CA GLN A 19 18.92 15.63 31.76
C GLN A 19 18.88 14.53 30.69
N SER A 20 18.30 13.39 31.06
CA SER A 20 17.99 12.31 30.14
C SER A 20 17.27 12.90 28.95
N MET A 21 17.96 13.03 27.82
CA MET A 21 17.33 13.33 26.55
C MET A 21 16.58 12.09 26.12
N GLU A 22 15.32 12.01 26.55
CA GLU A 22 14.33 11.11 25.99
C GLU A 22 14.16 11.47 24.51
N ILE A 23 14.83 10.71 23.64
CA ILE A 23 14.58 10.78 22.20
C ILE A 23 13.12 10.35 22.04
N PRO A 24 12.21 11.23 21.55
CA PRO A 24 10.85 10.81 21.32
C PRO A 24 10.89 9.65 20.32
N MET A 25 10.47 8.48 20.78
CA MET A 25 10.24 7.32 19.93
C MET A 25 9.28 7.80 18.86
N ARG A 26 9.69 7.78 17.58
CA ARG A 26 8.77 8.08 16.49
C ARG A 26 7.63 7.05 16.58
N GLU A 27 6.46 7.48 17.01
CA GLU A 27 5.25 6.66 16.93
C GLU A 27 5.05 6.30 15.46
N ARG A 28 4.91 5.00 15.17
CA ARG A 28 4.60 4.57 13.81
C ARG A 28 3.21 5.12 13.47
N PRO A 29 3.02 5.70 12.28
CA PRO A 29 1.70 6.17 11.89
C PRO A 29 0.72 4.99 11.93
N ASP A 30 -0.42 5.21 12.58
CA ASP A 30 -1.53 4.26 12.61
C ASP A 30 -2.06 4.06 11.18
N ASN A 31 -1.90 2.84 10.66
CA ASN A 31 -2.31 2.47 9.31
C ASN A 31 -3.66 1.74 9.28
N SER A 32 -4.42 1.75 10.38
CA SER A 32 -5.69 1.03 10.47
C SER A 32 -6.72 1.56 9.47
N GLN A 33 -6.90 2.88 9.37
CA GLN A 33 -7.89 3.47 8.46
C GLN A 33 -7.59 3.20 6.96
N PRO A 34 -6.37 3.41 6.44
CA PRO A 34 -6.05 3.04 5.06
C PRO A 34 -6.14 1.54 4.80
N LEU A 35 -5.79 0.70 5.77
CA LEU A 35 -5.91 -0.75 5.66
C LEU A 35 -7.37 -1.20 5.54
N ASP A 36 -8.25 -0.66 6.38
CA ASP A 36 -9.68 -0.96 6.32
C ASP A 36 -10.27 -0.54 4.97
N ALA A 37 -9.91 0.66 4.49
CA ALA A 37 -10.34 1.14 3.18
C ALA A 37 -9.83 0.25 2.03
N PHE A 38 -8.59 -0.23 2.12
CA PHE A 38 -8.02 -1.16 1.15
C PHE A 38 -8.76 -2.50 1.13
N ILE A 39 -9.01 -3.09 2.31
CA ILE A 39 -9.74 -4.36 2.43
C ILE A 39 -11.15 -4.23 1.86
N ALA A 40 -11.85 -3.13 2.17
CA ALA A 40 -13.19 -2.86 1.64
C ALA A 40 -13.18 -2.81 0.10
N ARG A 41 -12.24 -2.06 -0.49
CA ARG A 41 -12.14 -1.96 -1.95
C ARG A 41 -11.75 -3.27 -2.62
N LYS A 42 -10.86 -4.05 -1.99
CA LYS A 42 -10.53 -5.38 -2.48
C LYS A 42 -11.76 -6.29 -2.48
N ALA A 43 -12.52 -6.31 -1.39
CA ALA A 43 -13.72 -7.15 -1.28
C ALA A 43 -14.80 -6.77 -2.32
N GLU A 44 -14.96 -5.47 -2.59
CA GLU A 44 -15.83 -4.98 -3.67
C GLU A 44 -15.37 -5.53 -5.05
N ILE A 45 -14.07 -5.44 -5.36
CA ILE A 45 -13.51 -5.97 -6.62
C ILE A 45 -13.67 -7.49 -6.70
N ASP A 46 -13.33 -8.23 -5.65
CA ASP A 46 -13.45 -9.70 -5.62
C ASP A 46 -14.90 -10.13 -5.91
N THR A 47 -15.88 -9.42 -5.34
CA THR A 47 -17.31 -9.66 -5.59
C THR A 47 -17.69 -9.41 -7.05
N MET A 48 -17.16 -8.35 -7.67
CA MET A 48 -17.41 -8.05 -9.08
C MET A 48 -16.79 -9.10 -10.01
N LEU A 49 -15.59 -9.57 -9.69
CA LEU A 49 -14.91 -10.63 -10.46
C LEU A 49 -15.66 -11.96 -10.38
N ASP A 50 -16.17 -12.32 -9.20
CA ASP A 50 -16.96 -13.55 -9.01
C ASP A 50 -18.28 -13.52 -9.81
N ARG A 51 -18.95 -12.36 -9.84
CA ARG A 51 -20.15 -12.16 -10.69
C ARG A 51 -19.83 -12.29 -12.17
N LEU A 52 -18.73 -11.71 -12.65
CA LEU A 52 -18.27 -11.83 -14.04
C LEU A 52 -17.92 -13.27 -14.40
N LYS A 53 -17.28 -14.00 -13.49
CA LYS A 53 -16.98 -15.41 -13.66
C LYS A 53 -18.25 -16.25 -13.76
N THR A 54 -19.21 -16.04 -12.86
CA THR A 54 -20.52 -16.72 -12.89
C THR A 54 -21.23 -16.46 -14.22
N LEU A 55 -21.25 -15.21 -14.68
CA LEU A 55 -21.84 -14.85 -15.96
C LEU A 55 -21.11 -15.52 -17.14
N SER A 56 -19.78 -15.62 -17.09
CA SER A 56 -19.00 -16.34 -18.10
C SER A 56 -19.30 -17.84 -18.11
N ASP A 57 -19.46 -18.45 -16.94
CA ASP A 57 -19.84 -19.86 -16.81
C ASP A 57 -21.25 -20.12 -17.38
N ASP A 58 -22.13 -19.11 -17.32
CA ASP A 58 -23.46 -19.12 -17.95
C ASP A 58 -23.46 -18.56 -19.39
N HIS A 59 -22.32 -18.60 -20.08
CA HIS A 59 -22.17 -18.18 -21.48
C HIS A 59 -22.64 -16.74 -21.77
N PHE A 60 -22.52 -15.85 -20.78
CA PHE A 60 -23.04 -14.49 -20.83
C PHE A 60 -24.54 -14.43 -21.16
N ASP A 61 -25.32 -15.34 -20.58
CA ASP A 61 -26.77 -15.48 -20.77
C ASP A 61 -27.15 -15.61 -22.26
N THR A 62 -26.24 -16.12 -23.11
CA THR A 62 -26.44 -16.19 -24.56
C THR A 62 -26.45 -17.63 -25.03
N SER A 63 -27.56 -18.05 -25.63
CA SER A 63 -27.68 -19.38 -26.23
C SER A 63 -26.93 -19.45 -27.58
N PRO A 64 -26.29 -20.57 -27.94
CA PRO A 64 -25.52 -20.70 -29.18
C PRO A 64 -26.29 -20.32 -30.46
N GLU A 65 -27.59 -20.60 -30.51
CA GLU A 65 -28.50 -20.30 -31.62
C GLU A 65 -28.87 -18.81 -31.74
N GLU A 66 -28.70 -18.03 -30.68
CA GLU A 66 -29.00 -16.59 -30.62
C GLU A 66 -27.76 -15.72 -30.93
N VAL A 67 -26.57 -16.33 -30.94
CA VAL A 67 -25.30 -15.64 -31.16
C VAL A 67 -25.30 -14.89 -32.51
N ASN A 68 -24.93 -13.61 -32.45
CA ASN A 68 -24.79 -12.76 -33.62
C ASN A 68 -23.64 -11.76 -33.40
N TRP A 69 -23.31 -10.98 -34.43
CA TRP A 69 -22.20 -10.01 -34.38
C TRP A 69 -22.36 -8.93 -33.31
N GLY A 70 -23.58 -8.61 -32.88
CA GLY A 70 -23.83 -7.72 -31.75
C GLY A 70 -23.31 -8.31 -30.43
N HIS A 71 -23.58 -9.60 -30.18
CA HIS A 71 -23.06 -10.31 -29.01
C HIS A 71 -21.52 -10.37 -29.02
N VAL A 72 -20.92 -10.64 -30.18
CA VAL A 72 -19.46 -10.61 -30.35
C VAL A 72 -18.88 -9.22 -30.03
N GLY A 73 -19.53 -8.16 -30.52
CA GLY A 73 -19.12 -6.78 -30.23
C GLY A 73 -19.15 -6.45 -28.74
N THR A 74 -20.21 -6.86 -28.03
CA THR A 74 -20.31 -6.69 -26.57
C THR A 74 -19.19 -7.41 -25.83
N LEU A 75 -18.91 -8.68 -26.17
CA LEU A 75 -17.83 -9.43 -25.52
C LEU A 75 -16.44 -8.86 -25.85
N SER A 76 -16.22 -8.36 -27.07
CA SER A 76 -14.99 -7.66 -27.43
C SER A 76 -14.78 -6.44 -26.53
N HIS A 77 -15.82 -5.65 -26.30
CA HIS A 77 -15.74 -4.49 -25.41
C HIS A 77 -15.41 -4.87 -23.96
N TYR A 78 -16.05 -5.93 -23.43
CA TYR A 78 -15.73 -6.43 -22.08
C TYR A 78 -14.29 -6.92 -21.97
N ALA A 79 -13.80 -7.64 -22.97
CA ALA A 79 -12.42 -8.11 -23.01
C ALA A 79 -11.41 -6.94 -23.02
N GLU A 80 -11.67 -5.88 -23.79
CA GLU A 80 -10.82 -4.68 -23.79
C GLU A 80 -10.76 -3.98 -22.43
N LEU A 81 -11.89 -3.88 -21.72
CA LEU A 81 -11.93 -3.29 -20.39
C LEU A 81 -11.13 -4.12 -19.38
N LEU A 82 -11.32 -5.44 -19.37
CA LEU A 82 -10.57 -6.36 -18.51
C LEU A 82 -9.07 -6.33 -18.81
N LYS A 83 -8.72 -6.28 -20.10
CA LYS A 83 -7.33 -6.15 -20.54
C LYS A 83 -6.70 -4.87 -19.98
N ARG A 84 -7.34 -3.71 -20.14
CA ARG A 84 -6.83 -2.43 -19.61
C ARG A 84 -6.59 -2.46 -18.09
N ILE A 85 -7.48 -3.11 -17.34
CA ILE A 85 -7.34 -3.27 -15.89
C ILE A 85 -6.14 -4.18 -15.56
N THR A 86 -6.00 -5.27 -16.31
CA THR A 86 -4.92 -6.26 -16.14
C THR A 86 -3.57 -5.64 -16.49
N ASP A 87 -3.45 -5.01 -17.66
CA ASP A 87 -2.24 -4.32 -18.11
C ASP A 87 -1.78 -3.27 -17.08
N ALA A 88 -2.73 -2.51 -16.50
CA ALA A 88 -2.45 -1.53 -15.45
C ALA A 88 -2.01 -2.18 -14.13
N ALA A 89 -2.57 -3.33 -13.76
CA ALA A 89 -2.21 -4.04 -12.53
C ALA A 89 -0.83 -4.71 -12.61
N PHE A 90 -0.46 -5.21 -13.80
CA PHE A 90 0.78 -5.96 -14.02
C PHE A 90 1.89 -5.14 -14.69
N HIS A 91 1.65 -3.85 -14.99
CA HIS A 91 2.60 -2.96 -15.68
C HIS A 91 3.01 -3.46 -17.08
N GLU A 92 2.18 -4.29 -17.71
CA GLU A 92 2.45 -4.94 -19.00
C GLU A 92 2.38 -3.95 -20.19
N GLY A 93 1.96 -2.71 -19.95
CA GLY A 93 1.91 -1.63 -20.94
C GLY A 93 3.14 -0.73 -21.04
N GLU A 94 4.07 -0.76 -20.07
CA GLU A 94 5.27 0.12 -20.05
C GLU A 94 6.62 -0.64 -20.05
N HIS A 95 6.64 -1.97 -19.95
CA HIS A 95 7.87 -2.77 -19.90
C HIS A 95 7.93 -3.94 -20.90
N ALA A 96 7.25 -3.83 -22.05
CA ALA A 96 7.38 -4.79 -23.15
C ALA A 96 8.39 -4.36 -24.25
N LEU A 97 9.22 -3.32 -24.02
CA LEU A 97 10.31 -2.89 -24.91
C LEU A 97 11.58 -2.56 -24.13
#